data_AF-A0A7L4Z2U2-F1
#
_entry.id   AF-A0A7L4Z2U2-F1
#
_cell.length_a   1.000
_cell.length_b   1.000
_cell.length_c   1.000
_cell.angle_alpha   90.00
_cell.angle_beta   90.00
_cell.angle_gamma   90.00
#
_symmetry.space_group_name_H-M   'P 1'
#
loop_
_entity.id
_entity.type
_entity.pdbx_description
1 polymer ?
#
loop_
_entity_poly.entity_id
_entity_poly.type
_entity_poly.pdbx_seq_one_letter_code
_entity_poly.pdbx_strand_id
1 'polypeptide(L)'
;MRRRARGAAPVAAGVLAAALLLAGCAQPVVPIERLGRKAAEGVRPHLRPLAAPPSRRPLPPVVDHVPTHDRIVFLTYDATGRDPRRTAAPRGLRVPVTRFTPGLRPLAGKPYAAQRAALCARRTRLLRPPRGSYDATTLRAAADCGTTAVVLWRATLTPTGLIYPRGPHHLRPGDIVRLLPETPTARLLDAIHGRNLTAARLEDYL
;
A
#
# COMPACT_ATOMS: atom_id res chain seq x y z
N MET A 1 -64.95 56.86 -10.63
CA MET A 1 -66.34 57.09 -11.11
C MET A 1 -66.45 56.61 -12.55
N ARG A 2 -67.44 55.75 -12.82
CA ARG A 2 -68.18 55.47 -14.09
C ARG A 2 -67.46 55.79 -15.42
N ARG A 3 -67.36 54.85 -16.37
CA ARG A 3 -68.49 54.53 -17.27
C ARG A 3 -68.37 53.13 -17.90
N ARG A 4 -69.54 52.49 -18.01
CA ARG A 4 -69.89 51.25 -18.73
C ARG A 4 -70.00 51.51 -20.24
N ALA A 5 -69.80 50.46 -21.05
CA ALA A 5 -70.73 49.94 -22.10
C ALA A 5 -70.02 48.78 -22.82
N ARG A 6 -70.45 47.51 -22.77
CA ARG A 6 -71.63 46.83 -23.39
C ARG A 6 -71.61 46.78 -24.93
N GLY A 7 -71.64 45.55 -25.45
CA GLY A 7 -71.98 45.17 -26.84
C GLY A 7 -71.50 43.74 -27.09
N ALA A 8 -72.26 42.70 -26.72
CA ALA A 8 -73.32 42.04 -27.52
C ALA A 8 -72.77 41.03 -28.55
N ALA A 9 -72.96 39.73 -28.26
CA ALA A 9 -72.91 38.62 -29.22
C ALA A 9 -74.23 38.53 -30.02
N PRO A 10 -74.29 37.78 -31.15
CA PRO A 10 -74.90 36.43 -31.09
C PRO A 10 -74.30 35.38 -32.07
N VAL A 11 -74.24 34.09 -31.69
CA VAL A 11 -75.12 32.92 -32.04
C VAL A 11 -75.08 32.54 -33.53
N ALA A 12 -74.57 31.37 -33.96
CA ALA A 12 -75.26 30.07 -34.11
C ALA A 12 -74.30 29.14 -34.94
N ALA A 13 -74.34 27.81 -35.06
CA ALA A 13 -74.97 26.67 -34.41
C ALA A 13 -74.46 25.40 -35.15
N GLY A 14 -74.42 24.25 -34.46
CA GLY A 14 -74.39 22.88 -35.04
C GLY A 14 -73.01 22.36 -35.46
N VAL A 15 -72.62 21.09 -35.28
CA VAL A 15 -73.35 19.85 -34.99
C VAL A 15 -72.44 18.91 -34.18
N LEU A 16 -73.07 18.10 -33.33
CA LEU A 16 -72.53 17.17 -32.34
C LEU A 16 -72.28 15.77 -32.93
N ALA A 17 -71.21 15.13 -32.45
CA ALA A 17 -70.99 13.69 -32.19
C ALA A 17 -70.73 12.67 -33.33
N ALA A 18 -69.56 12.01 -33.25
CA ALA A 18 -69.38 10.55 -33.18
C ALA A 18 -67.88 10.25 -32.92
N ALA A 19 -67.45 9.94 -31.69
CA ALA A 19 -67.40 8.62 -31.05
C ALA A 19 -66.12 7.78 -31.39
N LEU A 20 -65.27 7.67 -30.37
CA LEU A 20 -64.32 6.59 -30.00
C LEU A 20 -63.36 6.00 -31.06
N LEU A 21 -62.06 6.09 -30.74
CA LEU A 21 -61.13 4.93 -30.70
C LEU A 21 -59.92 5.28 -29.81
N LEU A 22 -60.01 4.90 -28.53
CA LEU A 22 -58.88 4.77 -27.61
C LEU A 22 -58.20 3.41 -27.87
N ALA A 23 -57.07 3.38 -28.57
CA ALA A 23 -56.17 2.23 -28.56
C ALA A 23 -54.76 2.59 -29.07
N GLY A 24 -53.83 2.68 -28.11
CA GLY A 24 -52.44 2.23 -28.20
C GLY A 24 -51.61 2.56 -29.44
N CYS A 25 -50.85 3.65 -29.39
CA CYS A 25 -49.63 3.76 -30.18
C CYS A 25 -48.55 2.86 -29.55
N ALA A 26 -48.24 1.77 -30.25
CA ALA A 26 -47.16 0.85 -29.95
C ALA A 26 -45.81 1.57 -29.81
N GLN A 27 -45.03 1.15 -28.81
CA GLN A 27 -43.66 1.60 -28.57
C GLN A 27 -42.76 1.22 -29.76
N PRO A 28 -41.77 2.05 -30.14
CA PRO A 28 -40.80 1.68 -31.16
C PRO A 28 -39.98 0.49 -30.67
N VAL A 29 -39.98 -0.59 -31.44
CA VAL A 29 -38.99 -1.67 -31.32
C VAL A 29 -37.61 -1.06 -31.51
N VAL A 30 -36.73 -1.26 -30.52
CA VAL A 30 -35.30 -0.93 -30.60
C VAL A 30 -34.58 -2.23 -30.98
N PRO A 31 -34.16 -2.45 -32.23
CA PRO A 31 -33.38 -3.64 -32.56
C PRO A 31 -31.90 -3.32 -32.41
N ILE A 32 -31.15 -4.27 -31.83
CA ILE A 32 -29.68 -4.46 -31.92
C ILE A 32 -28.81 -3.89 -30.77
N GLU A 33 -29.08 -2.74 -30.16
CA GLU A 33 -28.17 -2.24 -29.09
C GLU A 33 -28.20 -3.06 -27.78
N ARG A 34 -29.31 -3.77 -27.51
CA ARG A 34 -29.46 -4.55 -26.26
C ARG A 34 -28.81 -5.93 -26.31
N LEU A 35 -28.46 -6.43 -27.50
CA LEU A 35 -27.78 -7.72 -27.65
C LEU A 35 -26.26 -7.57 -27.41
N GLY A 36 -25.67 -6.43 -27.77
CA GLY A 36 -24.25 -6.15 -27.55
C GLY A 36 -23.86 -6.07 -26.06
N ARG A 37 -24.75 -5.58 -25.19
CA ARG A 37 -24.45 -5.42 -23.76
C ARG A 37 -24.40 -6.77 -23.01
N LYS A 38 -25.24 -7.73 -23.39
CA LYS A 38 -25.20 -9.09 -22.79
C LYS A 38 -24.05 -9.95 -23.32
N ALA A 39 -23.59 -9.72 -24.56
CA ALA A 39 -22.44 -10.42 -25.11
C ALA A 39 -21.11 -9.93 -24.51
N ALA A 40 -21.01 -8.64 -24.15
CA ALA A 40 -19.83 -8.08 -23.49
C ALA A 40 -19.71 -8.49 -21.99
N GLU A 41 -20.81 -8.85 -21.34
CA GLU A 41 -20.82 -9.30 -19.94
C GLU A 41 -20.31 -10.76 -19.79
N GLY A 42 -20.39 -11.57 -20.85
CA GLY A 42 -20.08 -13.01 -20.83
C GLY A 42 -18.64 -13.40 -21.16
N VAL A 43 -17.80 -12.45 -21.60
CA VAL A 43 -16.40 -12.74 -21.99
C VAL A 43 -15.46 -11.87 -21.16
N ARG A 44 -15.43 -12.13 -19.85
CA ARG A 44 -14.22 -11.85 -19.08
C ARG A 44 -13.29 -13.02 -19.37
N PRO A 45 -12.21 -12.87 -20.16
CA PRO A 45 -11.25 -13.93 -20.27
C PRO A 45 -10.72 -14.17 -18.85
N HIS A 46 -10.98 -15.36 -18.31
CA HIS A 46 -10.21 -15.90 -17.20
C HIS A 46 -8.80 -16.16 -17.73
N LEU A 47 -8.04 -15.08 -17.94
CA LEU A 47 -6.60 -15.15 -18.06
C LEU A 47 -6.13 -15.70 -16.72
N ARG A 48 -5.93 -17.02 -16.64
CA ARG A 48 -5.10 -17.62 -15.59
C ARG A 48 -3.85 -16.75 -15.57
N PRO A 49 -3.49 -16.12 -14.44
CA PRO A 49 -2.27 -15.35 -14.37
C PRO A 49 -1.16 -16.30 -14.80
N LEU A 50 -0.57 -16.04 -15.97
CA LEU A 50 0.55 -16.82 -16.45
C LEU A 50 1.56 -16.75 -15.31
N ALA A 51 1.94 -17.91 -14.77
CA ALA A 51 2.95 -17.95 -13.74
C ALA A 51 4.13 -17.12 -14.23
N ALA A 52 4.43 -16.02 -13.53
CA ALA A 52 5.54 -15.19 -13.94
C ALA A 52 6.79 -16.09 -13.97
N PRO A 53 7.75 -15.91 -14.91
CA PRO A 53 8.90 -16.82 -15.16
C PRO A 53 9.76 -17.11 -13.89
N PRO A 54 10.90 -17.79 -13.86
CA PRO A 54 11.77 -17.73 -12.67
C PRO A 54 12.43 -16.35 -12.52
N SER A 55 12.93 -15.99 -11.32
CA SER A 55 13.85 -14.86 -11.18
C SER A 55 15.17 -15.20 -11.87
N ARG A 56 15.80 -14.24 -12.55
CA ARG A 56 17.13 -14.46 -13.15
C ARG A 56 18.27 -14.24 -12.16
N ARG A 57 17.95 -13.73 -10.97
CA ARG A 57 18.87 -13.45 -9.86
C ARG A 57 18.47 -14.29 -8.65
N PRO A 58 19.43 -14.64 -7.77
CA PRO A 58 19.12 -15.22 -6.46
C PRO A 58 18.14 -14.33 -5.70
N LEU A 59 17.21 -14.94 -4.95
CA LEU A 59 16.28 -14.19 -4.12
C LEU A 59 17.05 -13.53 -2.96
N PRO A 60 16.75 -12.26 -2.62
CA PRO A 60 17.37 -11.61 -1.48
C PRO A 60 16.99 -12.35 -0.19
N PRO A 61 17.94 -12.62 0.73
CA PRO A 61 17.62 -13.18 2.03
C PRO A 61 16.68 -12.23 2.79
N VAL A 62 15.79 -12.83 3.58
CA VAL A 62 14.95 -12.12 4.53
C VAL A 62 15.61 -12.21 5.89
N VAL A 63 16.01 -11.06 6.45
CA VAL A 63 16.80 -11.02 7.68
C VAL A 63 16.08 -10.22 8.75
N ASP A 64 15.94 -10.80 9.93
CA ASP A 64 15.63 -10.09 11.19
C ASP A 64 16.85 -10.00 12.13
N HIS A 65 17.95 -10.61 11.71
CA HIS A 65 19.23 -10.73 12.39
C HIS A 65 20.34 -10.97 11.37
N VAL A 66 21.48 -10.32 11.56
CA VAL A 66 22.67 -10.48 10.72
C VAL A 66 23.66 -11.40 11.45
N PRO A 67 24.07 -12.53 10.85
CA PRO A 67 25.12 -13.36 11.43
C PRO A 67 26.42 -12.56 11.53
N THR A 68 26.85 -12.25 12.75
CA THR A 68 28.13 -11.56 13.01
C THR A 68 28.69 -11.99 14.36
N HIS A 69 30.02 -11.95 14.46
CA HIS A 69 30.74 -12.14 15.71
C HIS A 69 30.99 -10.79 16.42
N ASP A 70 30.84 -9.68 15.70
CA ASP A 70 30.99 -8.35 16.24
C ASP A 70 29.91 -8.08 17.28
N ARG A 71 30.29 -7.42 18.37
CA ARG A 71 29.38 -7.08 19.47
C ARG A 71 28.51 -5.87 19.10
N ILE A 72 27.68 -6.03 18.08
CA ILE A 72 26.88 -4.96 17.49
C ILE A 72 25.40 -5.31 17.45
N VAL A 73 24.56 -4.28 17.47
CA VAL A 73 23.15 -4.36 17.08
C VAL A 73 22.87 -3.35 15.98
N PHE A 74 21.82 -3.60 15.22
CA PHE A 74 21.43 -2.75 14.10
C PHE A 74 20.19 -1.96 14.46
N LEU A 75 20.38 -0.66 14.69
CA LEU A 75 19.28 0.24 15.05
C LEU A 75 18.68 0.84 13.78
N THR A 76 17.37 0.71 13.64
CA THR A 76 16.68 1.09 12.42
C THR A 76 15.40 1.87 12.69
N TYR A 77 15.03 2.78 11.80
CA TYR A 77 13.73 3.46 11.89
C TYR A 77 13.14 3.71 10.52
N ASP A 78 11.81 3.82 10.49
CA ASP A 78 11.04 4.02 9.28
C ASP A 78 10.69 5.51 9.18
N ALA A 79 11.20 6.19 8.17
CA ALA A 79 10.85 7.55 7.83
C ALA A 79 9.37 7.61 7.43
N THR A 80 8.57 8.34 8.20
CA THR A 80 7.16 8.61 7.92
C THR A 80 6.97 10.05 7.43
N GLY A 81 5.99 10.26 6.56
CA GLY A 81 5.60 11.59 6.08
C GLY A 81 5.93 11.85 4.60
N ARG A 82 5.46 13.01 4.12
CA ARG A 82 5.56 13.44 2.72
C ARG A 82 7.00 13.87 2.34
N ASP A 83 7.80 14.27 3.33
CA ASP A 83 9.22 14.60 3.17
C ASP A 83 10.09 13.67 4.02
N PRO A 84 10.72 12.64 3.40
CA PRO A 84 11.65 11.74 4.07
C PRO A 84 12.92 12.42 4.58
N ARG A 85 13.18 13.70 4.30
CA ARG A 85 14.28 14.46 4.90
C ARG A 85 13.90 15.07 6.25
N ARG A 86 12.59 15.17 6.55
CA ARG A 86 12.06 15.81 7.76
C ARG A 86 11.69 14.87 8.89
N THR A 87 11.53 13.56 8.67
CA THR A 87 11.33 12.64 9.81
C THR A 87 12.61 12.62 10.64
N ALA A 88 12.58 13.17 11.84
CA ALA A 88 13.72 13.15 12.73
C ALA A 88 14.05 11.71 13.15
N ALA A 89 15.34 11.42 13.36
CA ALA A 89 15.71 10.22 14.10
C ALA A 89 15.04 10.25 15.49
N PRO A 90 14.82 9.09 16.13
CA PRO A 90 14.35 9.05 17.52
C PRO A 90 15.18 9.98 18.41
N ARG A 91 14.53 10.75 19.27
CA ARG A 91 15.18 11.81 20.07
C ARG A 91 16.34 11.25 20.90
N GLY A 92 17.43 12.01 20.97
CA GLY A 92 18.60 11.68 21.80
C GLY A 92 19.54 10.60 21.22
N LEU A 93 19.26 10.08 20.02
CA LEU A 93 20.06 9.01 19.44
C LEU A 93 21.29 9.56 18.70
N ARG A 94 22.47 9.43 19.32
CA ARG A 94 23.77 9.82 18.74
C ARG A 94 24.61 8.66 18.19
N VAL A 95 24.01 7.47 18.12
CA VAL A 95 24.67 6.27 17.62
C VAL A 95 24.28 6.01 16.16
N PRO A 96 25.08 5.22 15.40
CA PRO A 96 24.75 4.89 14.03
C PRO A 96 23.39 4.21 13.88
N VAL A 97 22.65 4.60 12.84
CA VAL A 97 21.31 4.06 12.52
C VAL A 97 21.12 3.89 11.02
N THR A 98 20.32 2.90 10.64
CA THR A 98 19.83 2.73 9.27
C THR A 98 18.41 3.25 9.14
N ARG A 99 18.18 4.12 8.15
CA ARG A 99 16.87 4.69 7.86
C ARG A 99 16.22 3.95 6.69
N PHE A 100 14.98 3.54 6.86
CA PHE A 100 14.15 3.03 5.78
C PHE A 100 13.06 4.01 5.40
N THR A 101 12.64 4.02 4.13
CA THR A 101 11.46 4.76 3.67
C THR A 101 10.43 3.76 3.14
N PRO A 102 9.86 2.90 4.00
CA PRO A 102 8.91 1.90 3.52
C PRO A 102 7.72 2.60 2.86
N GLY A 103 7.22 2.04 1.76
CA GLY A 103 5.96 2.53 1.19
C GLY A 103 4.82 2.44 2.21
N LEU A 104 3.70 3.11 1.96
CA LEU A 104 2.56 3.05 2.89
C LEU A 104 1.74 1.77 2.73
N ARG A 105 1.72 1.20 1.52
CA ARG A 105 0.89 0.06 1.15
C ARG A 105 1.74 -1.18 0.88
N PRO A 106 1.41 -2.34 1.48
CA PRO A 106 2.01 -3.63 1.16
C PRO A 106 1.95 -3.92 -0.33
N LEU A 107 3.02 -4.53 -0.82
CA LEU A 107 3.10 -5.02 -2.19
C LEU A 107 2.61 -6.47 -2.30
N ALA A 108 2.71 -7.25 -1.22
CA ALA A 108 2.24 -8.62 -1.17
C ALA A 108 0.78 -8.73 -1.63
N GLY A 109 0.47 -9.77 -2.41
CA GLY A 109 -0.83 -10.00 -3.04
C GLY A 109 -1.08 -9.18 -4.30
N LYS A 110 -0.21 -8.23 -4.68
CA LYS A 110 -0.30 -7.52 -5.96
C LYS A 110 0.35 -8.31 -7.10
N PRO A 111 -0.08 -8.12 -8.36
CA PRO A 111 0.58 -8.73 -9.51
C PRO A 111 2.07 -8.36 -9.61
N TYR A 112 2.89 -9.30 -10.07
CA TYR A 112 4.36 -9.13 -10.21
C TYR A 112 4.75 -7.83 -10.91
N ALA A 113 4.10 -7.48 -12.02
CA ALA A 113 4.39 -6.25 -12.76
C ALA A 113 4.25 -4.99 -11.89
N ALA A 114 3.22 -4.92 -11.04
CA ALA A 114 2.99 -3.81 -10.13
C ALA A 114 4.04 -3.79 -9.00
N GLN A 115 4.40 -4.96 -8.45
CA GLN A 115 5.44 -5.05 -7.42
C GLN A 115 6.81 -4.62 -7.97
N ARG A 116 7.20 -5.13 -9.15
CA ARG A 116 8.46 -4.80 -9.82
C ARG A 116 8.55 -3.33 -10.18
N ALA A 117 7.50 -2.74 -10.76
CA ALA A 117 7.50 -1.32 -11.09
C ALA A 117 7.74 -0.45 -9.84
N ALA A 118 7.05 -0.74 -8.73
CA ALA A 118 7.21 -0.01 -7.48
C ALA A 118 8.61 -0.18 -6.86
N LEU A 119 9.18 -1.37 -6.89
CA LEU A 119 10.49 -1.66 -6.31
C LEU A 119 11.64 -1.07 -7.15
N CYS A 120 11.59 -1.24 -8.47
CA CYS A 120 12.62 -0.73 -9.39
C CYS A 120 12.65 0.80 -9.42
N ALA A 121 11.51 1.48 -9.22
CA ALA A 121 11.46 2.93 -9.11
C ALA A 121 12.18 3.45 -7.85
N ARG A 122 12.24 2.66 -6.77
CA ARG A 122 12.87 3.04 -5.50
C ARG A 122 14.38 2.84 -5.50
N ARG A 123 14.90 1.90 -6.30
CA ARG A 123 16.34 1.58 -6.45
C ARG A 123 17.07 1.36 -5.11
N THR A 124 16.42 0.75 -4.13
CA THR A 124 16.98 0.50 -2.80
C THR A 124 17.71 -0.83 -2.73
N ARG A 125 18.94 -0.85 -2.22
CA ARG A 125 19.68 -2.09 -1.93
C ARG A 125 19.05 -2.88 -0.78
N LEU A 126 18.68 -2.20 0.31
CA LEU A 126 17.98 -2.79 1.44
C LEU A 126 16.49 -2.47 1.36
N LEU A 127 15.65 -3.49 1.26
CA LEU A 127 14.19 -3.34 1.22
C LEU A 127 13.61 -3.63 2.60
N ARG A 128 12.92 -2.64 3.18
CA ARG A 128 11.97 -2.90 4.29
C ARG A 128 10.55 -2.89 3.76
N PRO A 129 9.84 -4.04 3.77
CA PRO A 129 8.46 -4.10 3.33
C PRO A 129 7.55 -3.30 4.28
N PRO A 130 6.54 -2.61 3.76
CA PRO A 130 5.54 -1.93 4.59
C PRO A 130 4.91 -2.91 5.58
N ARG A 131 4.98 -2.60 6.88
CA ARG A 131 4.51 -3.47 7.97
C ARG A 131 5.14 -4.87 7.99
N GLY A 132 6.27 -5.06 7.33
CA GLY A 132 6.94 -6.36 7.21
C GLY A 132 6.20 -7.35 6.31
N SER A 133 5.22 -6.92 5.52
CA SER A 133 4.45 -7.80 4.62
C SER A 133 5.15 -7.97 3.27
N TYR A 134 5.49 -9.21 2.93
CA TYR A 134 6.11 -9.62 1.68
C TYR A 134 5.59 -11.01 1.28
N ASP A 135 5.70 -11.35 0.00
CA ASP A 135 5.46 -12.70 -0.54
C ASP A 135 6.59 -13.11 -1.50
N ALA A 136 6.51 -14.33 -2.06
CA ALA A 136 7.49 -14.81 -3.03
C ALA A 136 7.60 -13.89 -4.26
N THR A 137 6.49 -13.25 -4.65
CA THR A 137 6.47 -12.27 -5.75
C THR A 137 7.24 -11.00 -5.37
N THR A 138 7.15 -10.55 -4.13
CA THR A 138 7.93 -9.43 -3.59
C THR A 138 9.41 -9.74 -3.62
N LEU A 139 9.83 -10.90 -3.12
CA LEU A 139 11.25 -11.29 -3.09
C LEU A 139 11.83 -11.35 -4.49
N ARG A 140 11.09 -11.93 -5.42
CA ARG A 140 11.50 -12.00 -6.81
C ARG A 140 11.58 -10.62 -7.47
N ALA A 141 10.54 -9.80 -7.34
CA ALA A 141 10.54 -8.46 -7.88
C ALA A 141 11.69 -7.61 -7.29
N ALA A 142 12.00 -7.80 -6.01
CA ALA A 142 13.14 -7.17 -5.36
C ALA A 142 14.48 -7.65 -5.95
N ALA A 143 14.66 -8.96 -6.15
CA ALA A 143 15.83 -9.54 -6.79
C ALA A 143 16.07 -8.94 -8.18
N ASP A 144 15.03 -8.92 -9.01
CA ASP A 144 15.08 -8.39 -10.38
C ASP A 144 15.40 -6.88 -10.42
N CYS A 145 15.09 -6.15 -9.34
CA CYS A 145 15.38 -4.72 -9.17
C CYS A 145 16.69 -4.44 -8.43
N GLY A 146 17.49 -5.46 -8.08
CA GLY A 146 18.82 -5.30 -7.47
C GLY A 146 18.83 -5.08 -5.95
N THR A 147 17.75 -5.42 -5.25
CA THR A 147 17.74 -5.48 -3.77
C THR A 147 18.65 -6.63 -3.30
N THR A 148 19.54 -6.35 -2.35
CA THR A 148 20.48 -7.31 -1.77
C THR A 148 19.90 -8.03 -0.56
N ALA A 149 19.04 -7.37 0.23
CA ALA A 149 18.39 -7.98 1.38
C ALA A 149 16.99 -7.39 1.65
N VAL A 150 16.09 -8.24 2.16
CA VAL A 150 14.81 -7.81 2.72
C VAL A 150 14.93 -7.79 4.24
N VAL A 151 14.82 -6.60 4.82
CA VAL A 151 15.13 -6.34 6.22
C VAL A 151 13.85 -6.24 7.05
N LEU A 152 13.68 -7.20 7.94
CA LEU A 152 12.69 -7.20 9.01
C LEU A 152 13.33 -6.71 10.32
N TRP A 153 12.78 -7.10 11.47
CA TRP A 153 13.32 -6.75 12.78
C TRP A 153 12.99 -7.85 13.78
N ARG A 154 13.94 -8.09 14.69
CA ARG A 154 13.77 -9.04 15.80
C ARG A 154 13.15 -8.38 17.02
N ALA A 155 13.49 -7.13 17.29
CA ALA A 155 12.94 -6.37 18.40
C ALA A 155 12.34 -5.07 17.91
N THR A 156 11.33 -4.58 18.62
CA THR A 156 10.78 -3.23 18.43
C THR A 156 10.95 -2.44 19.71
N LEU A 157 11.56 -1.26 19.62
CA LEU A 157 11.55 -0.29 20.71
C LEU A 157 10.24 0.51 20.62
N THR A 158 9.40 0.40 21.65
CA THR A 158 8.16 1.14 21.84
C THR A 158 8.31 2.12 23.01
N PRO A 159 7.34 3.04 23.23
CA PRO A 159 7.36 3.91 24.40
C PRO A 159 7.41 3.18 25.74
N THR A 160 6.94 1.93 25.80
CA THR A 160 6.92 1.12 27.03
C THR A 160 8.15 0.23 27.20
N GLY A 161 8.96 0.05 26.15
CA GLY A 161 10.20 -0.73 26.21
C GLY A 161 10.47 -1.55 24.96
N LEU A 162 11.38 -2.52 25.09
CA LEU A 162 11.72 -3.46 24.02
C LEU A 162 10.73 -4.62 23.99
N ILE A 163 10.12 -4.83 22.82
CA ILE A 163 9.25 -5.98 22.55
C ILE A 163 9.99 -6.95 21.63
N TYR A 164 10.04 -8.21 22.03
CA TYR A 164 10.58 -9.34 21.28
C TYR A 164 9.44 -10.27 20.90
N PRO A 165 8.98 -10.28 19.64
CA PRO A 165 7.87 -11.13 19.24
C PRO A 165 8.19 -12.64 19.33
N ARG A 166 9.48 -12.99 19.22
CA ARG A 166 9.97 -14.37 19.17
C ARG A 166 11.39 -14.45 19.75
N GLY A 167 11.75 -15.63 20.25
CA GLY A 167 13.11 -15.93 20.73
C GLY A 167 13.42 -15.31 22.10
N PRO A 168 14.71 -15.19 22.47
CA PRO A 168 15.12 -14.65 23.75
C PRO A 168 14.69 -13.19 23.93
N HIS A 169 14.27 -12.86 25.15
CA HIS A 169 13.82 -11.50 25.53
C HIS A 169 15.00 -10.58 25.90
N HIS A 170 16.09 -10.63 25.11
CA HIS A 170 17.26 -9.76 25.27
C HIS A 170 17.99 -9.58 23.94
N LEU A 171 18.74 -8.47 23.81
CA LEU A 171 19.52 -8.17 22.62
C LEU A 171 20.70 -9.12 22.44
N ARG A 172 20.93 -9.57 21.21
CA ARG A 172 22.10 -10.37 20.83
C ARG A 172 22.92 -9.66 19.76
N PRO A 173 24.23 -9.96 19.66
CA PRO A 173 25.03 -9.57 18.51
C PRO A 173 24.27 -9.87 17.21
N GLY A 174 24.18 -8.91 16.29
CA GLY A 174 23.49 -9.08 15.02
C GLY A 174 21.98 -8.78 15.01
N ASP A 175 21.35 -8.55 16.17
CA ASP A 175 19.91 -8.28 16.20
C ASP A 175 19.54 -6.94 15.53
N ILE A 176 18.46 -6.96 14.74
CA ILE A 176 17.91 -5.78 14.09
C ILE A 176 16.75 -5.23 14.94
N VAL A 177 16.88 -4.00 15.40
CA VAL A 177 15.91 -3.31 16.25
C VAL A 177 15.18 -2.23 15.46
N ARG A 178 13.85 -2.27 15.44
CA ARG A 178 13.02 -1.20 14.86
C ARG A 178 12.63 -0.20 15.94
N LEU A 179 13.00 1.05 15.75
CA LEU A 179 12.68 2.16 16.62
C LEU A 179 11.40 2.83 16.12
N LEU A 180 10.39 2.91 16.99
CA LEU A 180 9.18 3.67 16.68
C LEU A 180 9.42 5.17 16.83
N PRO A 181 8.66 6.01 16.12
CA PRO A 181 8.74 7.47 16.27
C PRO A 181 8.55 7.92 17.73
N GLU A 182 9.18 9.05 18.09
CA GLU A 182 9.08 9.69 19.42
C GLU A 182 9.34 8.78 20.63
N THR A 183 10.07 7.68 20.43
CA THR A 183 10.33 6.72 21.50
C THR A 183 11.61 7.09 22.27
N PRO A 184 11.58 7.16 23.62
CA PRO A 184 12.77 7.42 24.43
C PRO A 184 13.82 6.31 24.26
N THR A 185 15.08 6.71 24.05
CA THR A 185 16.16 5.78 23.70
C THR A 185 17.03 5.36 24.89
N ALA A 186 16.91 6.01 26.05
CA ALA A 186 17.74 5.73 27.23
C ALA A 186 17.74 4.23 27.62
N ARG A 187 16.55 3.64 27.78
CA ARG A 187 16.42 2.20 28.12
C ARG A 187 17.04 1.27 27.08
N LEU A 188 17.01 1.65 25.80
CA LEU A 188 17.67 0.89 24.74
C LEU A 188 19.18 0.96 24.90
N LEU A 189 19.73 2.16 25.10
CA LEU A 189 21.16 2.36 25.27
C LEU A 189 21.68 1.64 26.51
N ASP A 190 20.93 1.64 27.62
CA ASP A 190 21.25 0.87 28.82
C ASP A 190 21.29 -0.65 28.52
N ALA A 191 20.31 -1.16 27.76
CA ALA A 191 20.26 -2.57 27.37
C ALA A 191 21.40 -2.97 26.42
N ILE A 192 21.85 -2.05 25.56
CA ILE A 192 23.00 -2.23 24.66
C ILE A 192 24.30 -2.28 25.48
N HIS A 193 24.54 -1.26 26.31
CA HIS A 193 25.76 -1.16 27.11
C HIS A 193 25.87 -2.29 28.15
N GLY A 194 24.78 -2.62 28.83
CA GLY A 194 24.75 -3.71 29.83
C GLY A 194 25.05 -5.09 29.25
N ARG A 195 25.07 -5.23 27.92
CA ARG A 195 25.44 -6.47 27.21
C ARG A 195 26.74 -6.37 26.44
N ASN A 196 27.50 -5.29 26.67
CA ASN A 196 28.72 -4.97 25.93
C ASN A 196 28.50 -4.97 24.41
N LEU A 197 27.38 -4.39 23.97
CA LEU A 197 27.02 -4.21 22.57
C LEU A 197 27.25 -2.75 22.16
N THR A 198 27.42 -2.53 20.86
CA THR A 198 27.47 -1.21 20.22
C THR A 198 26.47 -1.17 19.06
N ALA A 199 26.31 -0.03 18.40
CA ALA A 199 25.40 0.11 17.25
C ALA A 199 26.18 0.33 15.95
N ALA A 200 25.74 -0.33 14.88
CA ALA A 200 26.28 -0.18 13.53
C ALA A 200 25.16 0.04 12.51
N ARG A 201 25.53 0.52 11.32
CA ARG A 201 24.61 0.63 10.19
C ARG A 201 24.51 -0.72 9.47
N LEU A 202 23.31 -1.11 9.04
CA LEU A 202 23.10 -2.32 8.25
C LEU A 202 23.80 -2.26 6.90
N GLU A 203 23.92 -1.07 6.31
CA GLU A 203 24.56 -0.86 5.01
C GLU A 203 26.04 -1.25 4.99
N ASP A 204 26.68 -1.39 6.16
CA ASP A 204 28.07 -1.80 6.28
C ASP A 204 28.20 -3.34 6.34
N TYR A 205 27.09 -4.08 6.46
CA TYR A 205 27.05 -5.54 6.66
C TYR A 205 26.22 -6.31 5.60
N LEU A 206 25.41 -5.64 4.78
CA LEU A 206 24.43 -6.25 3.84
C LEU A 206 24.40 -5.60 2.44
#